data_AF-A0A949GLH9-F1
#
_entry.id   AF-A0A949GLH9-F1
#
_cell.length_a   1.000
_cell.length_b   1.000
_cell.length_c   1.000
_cell.angle_alpha   90.00
_cell.angle_beta   90.00
_cell.angle_gamma   90.00
#
_symmetry.space_group_name_H-M   'P 1'
#
loop_
_entity.id
_entity.type
_entity.pdbx_description
1 polymer ?
#
loop_
_entity_poly.entity_id
_entity_poly.type
_entity_poly.pdbx_seq_one_letter_code
_entity_poly.pdbx_strand_id
1 'polypeptide(L)'
;MKRFILTIAAAVLAVLTSSAGSAGGERQTLSQFLANCSGDQQNCTMLTYNVIQAGKSGRYICVPRDVTLDQAAARQLDWLKQEVQNNPRFANEDLEDAQWTAAGKLWSCSRK
;
A
#
# COMPACT_ATOMS: atom_id res chain seq x y z
N MET A 1 31.04 47.04 25.97
CA MET A 1 31.03 45.59 26.29
C MET A 1 29.69 45.27 26.94
N LYS A 2 28.78 44.61 26.23
CA LYS A 2 27.41 44.35 26.69
C LYS A 2 27.20 42.83 26.71
N ARG A 3 26.94 42.29 27.90
CA ARG A 3 26.74 40.86 28.17
C ARG A 3 25.39 40.42 27.61
N PHE A 4 25.37 39.30 26.90
CA PHE A 4 24.15 38.54 26.65
C PHE A 4 24.38 37.10 27.11
N ILE A 5 23.75 36.78 28.23
CA ILE A 5 23.37 35.41 28.60
C ILE A 5 22.20 35.06 27.68
N LEU A 6 22.12 33.83 27.16
CA LEU A 6 20.91 32.99 27.25
C LEU A 6 20.95 31.70 26.39
N THR A 7 20.71 30.61 27.12
CA THR A 7 19.92 29.41 26.80
C THR A 7 20.40 28.37 25.78
N ILE A 8 20.74 27.23 26.38
CA ILE A 8 20.64 25.86 25.90
C ILE A 8 19.26 25.60 25.27
N ALA A 9 19.24 25.04 24.07
CA ALA A 9 18.11 24.29 23.53
C ALA A 9 18.66 23.09 22.75
N ALA A 10 19.01 22.04 23.48
CA ALA A 10 19.29 20.73 22.89
C ALA A 10 17.97 20.16 22.39
N ALA A 11 17.88 19.96 21.07
CA ALA A 11 16.72 19.41 20.41
C ALA A 11 16.40 18.01 20.96
N VAL A 12 15.13 17.83 21.29
CA VAL A 12 14.51 16.62 21.81
C VAL A 12 14.68 15.49 20.78
N LEU A 13 15.52 14.50 21.11
CA LEU A 13 15.53 13.22 20.41
C LEU A 13 14.36 12.40 20.97
N ALA A 14 13.16 12.63 20.44
CA ALA A 14 12.04 11.74 20.67
C ALA A 14 12.34 10.41 19.99
N VAL A 15 12.75 9.44 20.80
CA VAL A 15 12.90 8.06 20.41
C VAL A 15 11.54 7.60 19.86
N LEU A 16 11.48 7.39 18.55
CA LEU A 16 10.40 6.71 17.85
C LEU A 16 10.44 5.22 18.24
N THR A 17 10.08 4.92 19.48
CA THR A 17 9.60 3.59 19.88
C THR A 17 8.08 3.64 19.81
N SER A 18 7.54 3.42 18.61
CA SER A 18 6.11 3.23 18.42
C SER A 18 5.88 1.94 17.64
N SER A 19 5.28 0.96 18.33
CA SER A 19 4.45 -0.11 17.79
C SER A 19 5.09 -1.15 16.86
N ALA A 20 5.86 -2.07 17.44
CA ALA A 20 5.60 -3.48 17.20
C ALA A 20 4.30 -3.85 17.92
N GLY A 21 3.16 -3.59 17.28
CA GLY A 21 1.82 -3.84 17.80
C GLY A 21 1.02 -4.65 16.80
N SER A 22 1.22 -5.96 16.79
CA SER A 22 0.26 -6.90 16.19
C SER A 22 -0.79 -7.23 17.24
N ALA A 23 -1.94 -6.55 17.26
CA ALA A 23 -3.19 -7.03 17.88
C ALA A 23 -4.29 -5.96 17.76
N GLY A 24 -5.21 -6.16 16.80
CA GLY A 24 -6.32 -5.26 16.50
C GLY A 24 -6.21 -4.78 15.06
N GLY A 25 -6.89 -5.46 14.13
CA GLY A 25 -6.86 -5.13 12.71
C GLY A 25 -7.48 -3.76 12.46
N GLU A 26 -6.69 -2.71 12.62
CA GLU A 26 -7.04 -1.39 12.12
C GLU A 26 -7.10 -1.54 10.60
N ARG A 27 -8.32 -1.49 10.06
CA ARG A 27 -8.58 -1.52 8.62
C ARG A 27 -7.81 -0.36 7.99
N GLN A 28 -6.66 -0.66 7.39
CA GLN A 28 -5.82 0.33 6.74
C GLN A 28 -6.54 0.79 5.47
N THR A 29 -6.68 2.10 5.30
CA THR A 29 -7.25 2.64 4.06
C THR A 29 -6.25 2.58 2.92
N LEU A 30 -6.75 2.62 1.68
CA LEU A 30 -5.88 2.67 0.50
C LEU A 30 -4.94 3.89 0.52
N SER A 31 -5.41 5.06 0.94
CA SER A 31 -4.57 6.27 1.04
C SER A 31 -3.44 6.13 2.05
N GLN A 32 -3.70 5.55 3.24
CA GLN A 32 -2.65 5.29 4.24
C GLN A 32 -1.59 4.32 3.70
N PHE A 33 -2.05 3.25 3.03
CA PHE A 33 -1.15 2.31 2.35
C PHE A 33 -0.27 3.01 1.32
N LEU A 34 -0.87 3.77 0.39
CA LEU A 34 -0.14 4.43 -0.70
C LEU A 34 0.81 5.52 -0.20
N ALA A 35 0.47 6.22 0.89
CA ALA A 35 1.37 7.16 1.54
C ALA A 35 2.64 6.47 2.03
N ASN A 36 2.50 5.30 2.66
CA ASN A 36 3.63 4.49 3.13
C ASN A 36 4.49 3.95 1.97
N CYS A 37 3.91 3.71 0.79
CA CYS A 37 4.64 3.23 -0.38
C CYS A 37 5.67 4.22 -0.94
N SER A 38 5.58 5.51 -0.61
CA SER A 38 6.55 6.51 -1.09
C SER A 38 7.95 6.31 -0.48
N GLY A 39 8.04 5.67 0.69
CA GLY A 39 9.30 5.30 1.33
C GLY A 39 9.78 3.88 1.03
N ASP A 40 8.88 2.98 0.62
CA ASP A 40 9.19 1.56 0.42
C ASP A 40 8.31 0.90 -0.67
N GLN A 41 8.68 1.13 -1.93
CA GLN A 41 7.94 0.61 -3.08
C GLN A 41 8.03 -0.93 -3.20
N GLN A 42 9.13 -1.54 -2.75
CA GLN A 42 9.29 -2.99 -2.79
C GLN A 42 8.32 -3.67 -1.83
N ASN A 43 8.20 -3.16 -0.60
CA ASN A 43 7.28 -3.70 0.38
C ASN A 43 5.81 -3.61 -0.08
N CYS A 44 5.41 -2.48 -0.68
CA CYS A 44 4.06 -2.35 -1.23
C CYS A 44 3.79 -3.29 -2.41
N THR A 45 4.81 -3.54 -3.24
CA THR A 45 4.71 -4.51 -4.33
C THR A 45 4.55 -5.93 -3.77
N MET A 46 5.28 -6.28 -2.71
CA MET A 46 5.18 -7.57 -2.02
C MET A 46 3.79 -7.80 -1.39
N LEU A 47 3.21 -6.78 -0.74
CA LEU A 47 1.84 -6.88 -0.21
C LEU A 47 0.82 -7.10 -1.32
N THR A 48 0.98 -6.42 -2.44
CA THR A 48 0.13 -6.60 -3.63
C THR A 48 0.33 -7.98 -4.26
N TYR A 49 1.57 -8.49 -4.27
CA TYR A 49 1.91 -9.82 -4.77
C TYR A 49 1.14 -10.92 -4.05
N ASN A 50 0.99 -10.84 -2.72
CA ASN A 50 0.26 -11.84 -1.95
C ASN A 50 -1.20 -11.94 -2.38
N VAL A 51 -1.86 -10.80 -2.68
CA VAL A 51 -3.23 -10.80 -3.21
C VAL A 51 -3.31 -11.43 -4.59
N ILE A 52 -2.36 -11.10 -5.49
CA ILE A 52 -2.32 -11.72 -6.81
C ILE A 52 -2.11 -13.24 -6.70
N GLN A 53 -1.17 -13.67 -5.85
CA GLN A 53 -0.87 -15.09 -5.65
C GLN A 53 -2.07 -15.85 -5.07
N ALA A 54 -2.72 -15.28 -4.05
CA ALA A 54 -3.92 -15.84 -3.44
C ALA A 54 -5.08 -15.90 -4.45
N GLY A 55 -5.32 -14.80 -5.18
CA GLY A 55 -6.36 -14.72 -6.20
C GLY A 55 -6.15 -15.72 -7.34
N LYS A 56 -4.92 -15.86 -7.82
CA LYS A 56 -4.57 -16.83 -8.87
C LYS A 56 -4.73 -18.27 -8.38
N SER A 57 -4.26 -18.56 -7.16
CA SER A 57 -4.35 -19.92 -6.57
C SER A 57 -5.79 -20.33 -6.29
N GLY A 58 -6.60 -19.39 -5.79
CA GLY A 58 -8.03 -19.56 -5.54
C GLY A 58 -8.91 -19.49 -6.79
N ARG A 59 -8.32 -19.24 -7.98
CA ARG A 59 -9.02 -19.07 -9.26
C ARG A 59 -10.06 -17.93 -9.27
N TYR A 60 -9.88 -16.94 -8.41
CA TYR A 60 -10.68 -15.71 -8.39
C TYR A 60 -10.27 -14.74 -9.50
N ILE A 61 -8.99 -14.81 -9.91
CA ILE A 61 -8.43 -14.03 -11.01
C ILE A 61 -7.64 -14.92 -11.97
N CYS A 62 -7.45 -14.44 -13.19
CA CYS A 62 -6.74 -15.09 -14.27
C CYS A 62 -5.60 -14.20 -14.77
N VAL A 63 -4.41 -14.37 -14.18
CA VAL A 63 -3.18 -13.73 -14.66
C VAL A 63 -2.66 -14.47 -15.90
N PRO A 64 -2.41 -13.79 -17.04
CA PRO A 64 -1.85 -14.40 -18.24
C PRO A 64 -0.53 -15.14 -17.98
N ARG A 65 -0.23 -16.18 -18.76
CA ARG A 65 0.97 -17.01 -18.56
C ARG A 65 2.28 -16.26 -18.84
N ASP A 66 2.23 -15.26 -19.70
CA ASP A 66 3.32 -14.36 -20.06
C ASP A 66 3.56 -13.24 -19.03
N VAL A 67 2.68 -13.12 -18.02
CA VAL A 67 2.80 -12.13 -16.96
C VAL A 67 3.24 -12.82 -15.67
N THR A 68 4.41 -12.43 -15.16
CA THR A 68 4.90 -12.88 -13.85
C THR A 68 4.07 -12.29 -12.71
N LEU A 69 4.09 -12.93 -11.54
CA LEU A 69 3.34 -12.44 -10.38
C LEU A 69 3.83 -11.06 -9.93
N ASP A 70 5.14 -10.79 -9.97
CA ASP A 70 5.71 -9.47 -9.69
C ASP A 70 5.23 -8.40 -10.66
N GLN A 71 5.18 -8.70 -11.97
CA GLN A 71 4.64 -7.76 -12.97
C GLN A 71 3.15 -7.50 -12.75
N ALA A 72 2.39 -8.54 -12.40
CA ALA A 72 0.98 -8.38 -12.08
C ALA A 72 0.77 -7.53 -10.82
N ALA A 73 1.57 -7.74 -9.79
CA ALA A 73 1.55 -6.95 -8.55
C ALA A 73 1.92 -5.48 -8.81
N ALA A 74 2.97 -5.23 -9.59
CA ALA A 74 3.39 -3.88 -9.96
C ALA A 74 2.30 -3.14 -10.76
N ARG A 75 1.66 -3.82 -11.73
CA ARG A 75 0.54 -3.25 -12.50
C ARG A 75 -0.69 -2.97 -11.62
N GLN A 76 -0.99 -3.85 -10.66
CA GLN A 76 -2.07 -3.61 -9.71
C GLN A 76 -1.78 -2.41 -8.80
N LEU A 77 -0.56 -2.30 -8.28
CA LEU A 77 -0.15 -1.15 -7.47
C LEU A 77 -0.22 0.15 -8.27
N ASP A 78 0.19 0.14 -9.53
CA ASP A 78 0.10 1.30 -10.43
C ASP A 78 -1.36 1.70 -10.68
N TRP A 79 -2.24 0.72 -10.95
CA TRP A 79 -3.66 0.97 -11.10
C TRP A 79 -4.29 1.58 -9.84
N LEU A 80 -3.96 1.08 -8.65
CA LEU A 80 -4.44 1.62 -7.38
C LEU A 80 -4.03 3.09 -7.20
N LYS A 81 -2.79 3.45 -7.56
CA LYS A 81 -2.31 4.84 -7.52
C LYS A 81 -3.09 5.73 -8.48
N GLN A 82 -3.33 5.27 -9.71
CA GLN A 82 -4.10 6.01 -10.70
C GLN A 82 -5.58 6.16 -10.30
N GLU A 83 -6.19 5.09 -9.78
CA GLU A 83 -7.61 5.11 -9.39
C GLU A 83 -7.86 6.10 -8.26
N VAL A 84 -6.95 6.22 -7.28
CA VAL A 84 -7.06 7.24 -6.22
C VAL A 84 -7.00 8.67 -6.77
N GLN A 85 -6.20 8.91 -7.81
CA GLN A 85 -6.13 10.21 -8.47
C GLN A 85 -7.42 10.54 -9.25
N ASN A 86 -8.00 9.53 -9.90
CA ASN A 86 -9.20 9.69 -10.73
C ASN A 86 -10.51 9.67 -9.92
N ASN A 87 -10.52 8.96 -8.80
CA ASN A 87 -11.66 8.76 -7.93
C ASN A 87 -11.23 8.94 -6.46
N PRO A 88 -11.27 10.17 -5.92
CA PRO A 88 -10.80 10.45 -4.57
C PRO A 88 -11.62 9.76 -3.47
N ARG A 89 -12.83 9.26 -3.77
CA ARG A 89 -13.60 8.43 -2.82
C ARG A 89 -12.93 7.08 -2.60
N PHE A 90 -12.31 6.53 -3.65
CA PHE A 90 -11.58 5.26 -3.61
C PHE A 90 -10.38 5.30 -2.65
N ALA A 91 -9.86 6.49 -2.35
CA ALA A 91 -8.77 6.69 -1.39
C ALA A 91 -9.13 6.27 0.05
N ASN A 92 -10.42 6.27 0.40
CA ASN A 92 -10.92 5.94 1.73
C ASN A 92 -11.46 4.51 1.83
N GLU A 93 -11.42 3.75 0.74
CA GLU A 93 -11.79 2.33 0.74
C GLU A 93 -10.81 1.54 1.62
N ASP A 94 -11.33 0.44 2.17
CA ASP A 94 -10.51 -0.57 2.84
C ASP A 94 -9.46 -1.11 1.86
N LEU A 95 -8.22 -1.28 2.31
CA LEU A 95 -7.13 -1.74 1.45
C LEU A 95 -7.43 -3.11 0.82
N GLU A 96 -7.99 -4.05 1.58
CA GLU A 96 -8.29 -5.39 1.08
C GLU A 96 -9.35 -5.32 -0.02
N ASP A 97 -10.44 -4.58 0.20
CA ASP A 97 -11.50 -4.37 -0.78
C ASP A 97 -10.98 -3.67 -2.05
N ALA A 98 -10.13 -2.66 -1.89
CA ALA A 98 -9.49 -1.97 -3.01
C ALA A 98 -8.56 -2.90 -3.81
N GLN A 99 -7.76 -3.72 -3.13
CA GLN A 99 -6.85 -4.68 -3.77
C GLN A 99 -7.63 -5.76 -4.54
N TRP A 100 -8.72 -6.30 -3.98
CA TRP A 100 -9.56 -7.26 -4.70
C TRP A 100 -10.32 -6.64 -5.85
N THR A 101 -10.79 -5.40 -5.70
CA THR A 101 -11.41 -4.64 -6.79
C THR A 101 -10.44 -4.45 -7.95
N ALA A 102 -9.21 -4.00 -7.66
CA ALA A 102 -8.16 -3.85 -8.66
C ALA A 102 -7.81 -5.18 -9.33
N ALA A 103 -7.67 -6.25 -8.54
CA ALA A 103 -7.38 -7.59 -9.04
C ALA A 103 -8.47 -8.09 -10.00
N GLY A 104 -9.74 -7.92 -9.63
CA GLY A 104 -10.88 -8.30 -10.48
C GLY A 104 -10.98 -7.47 -11.76
N LYS A 105 -10.62 -6.18 -11.72
CA LYS A 105 -10.61 -5.30 -12.90
C LYS A 105 -9.50 -5.65 -13.87
N LEU A 106 -8.28 -5.88 -13.38
CA LEU A 106 -7.10 -6.12 -14.21
C LEU A 106 -7.01 -7.57 -14.71
N TRP A 107 -7.44 -8.52 -13.88
CA TRP A 107 -7.17 -9.94 -14.07
C TRP A 107 -8.45 -10.76 -14.09
N SER A 108 -9.55 -10.20 -14.61
CA SER A 108 -10.81 -10.94 -14.74
C SER A 108 -10.63 -12.24 -15.53
N CYS A 109 -11.20 -13.34 -15.04
CA CYS A 109 -11.28 -14.56 -15.80
C CYS A 109 -12.36 -14.40 -16.88
N SER A 110 -11.96 -14.34 -18.16
CA SER A 110 -12.92 -14.47 -19.24
C SER A 110 -13.63 -15.82 -19.11
N ARG A 111 -14.94 -15.80 -18.90
CA ARG A 111 -15.77 -16.99 -19.11
C ARG A 111 -15.76 -17.23 -20.62
N LYS A 112 -15.08 -18.28 -21.06
CA LYS A 112 -15.31 -18.84 -22.39
C LYS A 112 -16.68 -19.48 -22.43
#